data_AF-A0A2R5L3Y2-F1
#
_entry.id   AF-A0A2R5L3Y2-F1
#
_cell.length_a   1.000
_cell.length_b   1.000
_cell.length_c   1.000
_cell.angle_alpha   90.00
_cell.angle_beta   90.00
_cell.angle_gamma   90.00
#
_symmetry.space_group_name_H-M   'P 1'
#
loop_
_entity.id
_entity.type
_entity.pdbx_description
1 polymer ?
#
loop_
_entity_poly.entity_id
_entity_poly.type
_entity_poly.pdbx_seq_one_letter_code
_entity_poly.pdbx_strand_id
1 'polypeptide(L)'
;QVRPKTGSNMESKHVVVHSPAPNKSLFVSRLGPDTSVDDVLNALLVVTSPTLVSCTKLKTKHSAYSSFCISTRAEIFDKIYSPDVWPSGSLFWPFYGNLREHEDASRDER
;
A
#
# COMPACT_ATOMS: atom_id res chain seq x y z
N GLN A 1 -17.16 56.55 3.75
CA GLN A 1 -16.24 55.46 4.16
C GLN A 1 -16.94 54.67 5.26
N VAL A 2 -17.48 53.48 4.98
CA VAL A 2 -18.32 52.72 5.94
C VAL A 2 -18.05 51.21 5.80
N ARG A 3 -17.47 50.66 6.88
CA ARG A 3 -17.36 49.29 7.41
C ARG A 3 -17.45 48.05 6.47
N PRO A 4 -16.48 47.10 6.55
CA PRO A 4 -16.58 45.82 5.87
C PRO A 4 -17.64 44.90 6.52
N LYS A 5 -18.29 44.08 5.70
CA LYS A 5 -19.31 43.11 6.10
C LYS A 5 -18.63 41.89 6.73
N THR A 6 -18.93 41.61 7.99
CA THR A 6 -18.54 40.40 8.71
C THR A 6 -19.16 39.17 8.04
N GLY A 7 -18.32 38.30 7.47
CA GLY A 7 -18.73 36.97 7.00
C GLY A 7 -19.05 36.08 8.20
N SER A 8 -20.25 35.49 8.22
CA SER A 8 -20.63 34.47 9.18
C SER A 8 -19.90 33.17 8.83
N ASN A 9 -18.90 32.80 9.64
CA ASN A 9 -18.24 31.49 9.52
C ASN A 9 -19.15 30.44 10.17
N MET A 10 -19.75 29.56 9.37
CA MET A 10 -20.43 28.37 9.89
C MET A 10 -19.37 27.45 10.48
N GLU A 11 -19.34 27.40 11.81
CA GLU A 11 -18.55 26.48 12.61
C GLU A 11 -18.88 25.04 12.21
N SER A 12 -18.13 24.51 11.25
CA SER A 12 -18.14 23.09 10.95
C SER A 12 -17.46 22.40 12.13
N LYS A 13 -18.24 21.67 12.94
CA LYS A 13 -17.69 20.81 14.00
C LYS A 13 -16.85 19.72 13.34
N HIS A 14 -15.53 19.92 13.28
CA HIS A 14 -14.60 18.89 12.90
C HIS A 14 -14.57 17.85 14.02
N VAL A 15 -15.34 16.77 13.86
CA VAL A 15 -15.15 15.58 14.67
C VAL A 15 -13.76 15.05 14.32
N VAL A 16 -12.82 15.12 15.27
CA VAL A 16 -11.58 14.38 15.18
C VAL A 16 -11.98 12.91 15.25
N VAL A 17 -12.21 12.31 14.09
CA VAL A 17 -12.30 10.87 13.98
C VAL A 17 -10.90 10.39 14.32
N HIS A 18 -10.74 9.81 15.52
CA HIS A 18 -9.60 8.96 15.82
C HIS A 18 -9.70 7.77 14.87
N SER A 19 -9.25 7.98 13.63
CA SER A 19 -9.13 6.94 12.65
C SER A 19 -8.11 5.96 13.21
N PRO A 20 -8.42 4.64 13.23
CA PRO A 20 -7.39 3.65 13.54
C PRO A 20 -6.21 3.93 12.62
N ALA A 21 -4.99 3.91 13.19
CA ALA A 21 -3.78 4.36 12.50
C ALA A 21 -3.78 3.90 11.03
N PRO A 22 -3.59 4.82 10.07
CA PRO A 22 -3.76 4.49 8.67
C PRO A 22 -2.86 3.31 8.29
N ASN A 23 -3.45 2.33 7.61
CA ASN A 23 -2.68 1.24 7.03
C ASN A 23 -1.62 1.84 6.11
N LYS A 24 -0.38 1.38 6.25
CA LYS A 24 0.73 1.74 5.36
C LYS A 24 0.88 0.64 4.33
N SER A 25 1.13 1.03 3.09
CA SER A 25 1.36 0.09 2.01
C SER A 25 2.83 0.12 1.59
N LEU A 26 3.37 -1.04 1.23
CA LEU A 26 4.71 -1.22 0.71
C LEU A 26 4.59 -1.78 -0.70
N PHE A 27 5.24 -1.12 -1.66
CA PHE A 27 5.42 -1.68 -2.99
C PHE A 27 6.72 -2.46 -3.01
N VAL A 28 6.67 -3.68 -3.55
CA VAL A 28 7.83 -4.55 -3.73
C VAL A 28 7.90 -5.01 -5.19
N SER A 29 9.08 -5.02 -5.78
CA SER A 29 9.32 -5.40 -7.16
C SER A 29 10.64 -6.13 -7.33
N ARG A 30 10.82 -6.72 -8.52
CA ARG A 30 11.91 -7.62 -8.88
C ARG A 30 11.94 -8.91 -8.05
N LEU A 31 10.77 -9.34 -7.56
CA LEU A 31 10.62 -10.71 -7.07
C LEU A 31 10.56 -11.68 -8.25
N GLY A 32 10.82 -12.95 -7.99
CA GLY A 32 10.80 -13.99 -9.01
C GLY A 32 9.49 -14.01 -9.80
N PRO A 33 9.52 -14.40 -11.09
CA PRO A 33 8.31 -14.50 -11.89
C PRO A 33 7.31 -15.52 -11.32
N ASP A 34 7.84 -16.63 -10.77
CA ASP A 34 7.08 -17.71 -10.13
C ASP A 34 6.62 -17.39 -8.69
N THR A 35 7.08 -16.27 -8.12
CA THR A 35 6.66 -15.86 -6.78
C THR A 35 5.14 -15.62 -6.76
N SER A 36 4.46 -16.26 -5.83
CA SER A 36 3.01 -16.13 -5.61
C SER A 36 2.72 -15.19 -4.43
N VAL A 37 1.46 -14.79 -4.26
CA VAL A 37 1.05 -14.01 -3.09
C VAL A 37 1.30 -14.82 -1.81
N ASP A 38 1.02 -16.12 -1.84
CA ASP A 38 1.19 -17.02 -0.70
C ASP A 38 2.66 -17.13 -0.25
N ASP A 39 3.59 -17.19 -1.20
CA ASP A 39 5.04 -17.19 -0.91
C ASP A 39 5.47 -15.92 -0.16
N VAL A 40 5.00 -14.76 -0.63
CA VAL A 40 5.27 -13.46 0.02
C VAL A 40 4.61 -13.41 1.40
N LEU A 41 3.37 -13.87 1.54
CA LEU A 41 2.68 -13.94 2.83
C LEU A 41 3.42 -14.84 3.81
N ASN A 42 3.82 -16.04 3.40
CA ASN A 42 4.55 -16.99 4.23
C ASN A 42 5.90 -16.44 4.69
N ALA A 43 6.65 -15.78 3.80
CA ALA A 43 7.89 -15.11 4.18
C ALA A 43 7.64 -13.98 5.19
N LEU A 44 6.59 -13.19 4.99
CA LEU A 44 6.23 -12.11 5.89
C LEU A 44 5.68 -12.60 7.23
N LEU A 45 5.02 -13.76 7.30
CA LEU A 45 4.54 -14.36 8.55
C LEU A 45 5.67 -14.74 9.51
N VAL A 46 6.88 -14.98 9.02
CA VAL A 46 8.05 -15.23 9.86
C VAL A 46 8.53 -13.94 10.53
N VAL A 47 8.45 -12.81 9.82
CA VAL A 47 8.93 -11.49 10.26
C VAL A 47 7.83 -10.71 11.00
N THR A 48 6.59 -11.02 10.69
CA THR A 48 5.39 -10.30 11.10
C THR A 48 4.47 -11.24 11.85
N SER A 49 3.91 -10.77 12.96
CA SER A 49 2.73 -11.40 13.57
C SER A 49 1.60 -11.60 12.52
N PRO A 50 0.59 -12.45 12.76
CA PRO A 50 -0.50 -12.75 11.80
C PRO A 50 -1.43 -11.55 11.45
N THR A 51 -0.97 -10.32 11.67
CA THR A 51 -1.69 -9.05 11.50
C THR A 51 -1.40 -8.38 10.16
N LEU A 52 -0.95 -9.12 9.14
CA LEU A 52 -0.82 -8.56 7.80
C LEU A 52 -2.21 -8.25 7.25
N VAL A 53 -2.41 -7.07 6.68
CA VAL A 53 -3.75 -6.63 6.24
C VAL A 53 -4.08 -7.22 4.88
N SER A 54 -3.15 -7.14 3.93
CA SER A 54 -3.35 -7.68 2.58
C SER A 54 -2.03 -7.75 1.81
N CYS A 55 -1.93 -8.70 0.88
CA CYS A 55 -0.91 -8.74 -0.14
C CYS A 55 -1.57 -8.94 -1.51
N THR A 56 -1.24 -8.10 -2.48
CA THR A 56 -1.79 -8.15 -3.82
C THR A 56 -0.65 -8.23 -4.84
N LYS A 57 -0.64 -9.28 -5.66
CA LYS A 57 0.25 -9.36 -6.82
C LYS A 57 -0.23 -8.37 -7.88
N LEU A 58 0.66 -7.50 -8.31
CA LEU A 58 0.39 -6.49 -9.32
C LEU A 58 0.62 -7.08 -10.71
N LYS A 59 -0.31 -6.80 -11.63
CA LYS A 59 -0.15 -7.16 -13.04
C LYS A 59 0.89 -6.25 -13.68
N THR A 60 2.08 -6.78 -13.91
CA THR A 60 3.18 -6.06 -14.57
C THR A 60 3.21 -6.39 -16.07
N LYS A 61 3.77 -5.50 -16.88
CA LYS A 61 4.04 -5.76 -18.31
C LYS A 61 5.28 -6.64 -18.53
N HIS A 62 6.03 -6.90 -17.47
CA HIS A 62 7.32 -7.60 -17.51
C HIS A 62 7.14 -9.01 -16.96
N SER A 63 7.32 -10.02 -17.80
CA SER A 63 7.22 -11.43 -17.39
C SER A 63 8.46 -11.92 -16.62
N ALA A 64 9.56 -11.17 -16.63
CA ALA A 64 10.81 -11.54 -15.96
C ALA A 64 10.76 -11.34 -14.44
N TYR A 65 9.78 -10.61 -13.92
CA TYR A 65 9.64 -10.38 -12.48
C TYR A 65 8.20 -10.08 -12.08
N SER A 66 7.91 -10.35 -10.81
CA SER A 66 6.64 -10.01 -10.18
C SER A 66 6.78 -8.78 -9.29
N SER A 67 5.72 -7.97 -9.24
CA SER A 67 5.58 -6.87 -8.29
C SER A 67 4.37 -7.11 -7.40
N PHE A 68 4.44 -6.63 -6.15
CA PHE A 68 3.44 -6.83 -5.13
C PHE A 68 3.20 -5.53 -4.37
N CYS A 69 1.96 -5.35 -3.90
CA CYS A 69 1.61 -4.33 -2.93
C CYS A 69 1.21 -5.03 -1.64
N ILE A 70 1.86 -4.67 -0.54
CA ILE A 70 1.60 -5.23 0.78
C ILE A 70 1.01 -4.12 1.63
N SER A 71 -0.23 -4.29 2.07
CA SER A 71 -0.85 -3.40 3.04
C SER A 71 -0.67 -3.96 4.44
N THR A 72 -0.21 -3.12 5.37
CA THR A 72 0.04 -3.52 6.74
C THR A 72 -0.24 -2.37 7.71
N ARG A 73 -0.27 -2.67 9.01
CA ARG A 73 -0.37 -1.65 10.05
C ARG A 73 0.92 -0.86 10.16
N ALA A 74 0.82 0.39 10.62
CA ALA A 74 1.98 1.25 10.81
C ALA A 74 3.07 0.63 11.71
N GLU A 75 2.68 -0.13 12.74
CA GLU A 75 3.59 -0.84 13.67
C GLU A 75 4.43 -1.94 13.01
N ILE A 76 3.90 -2.55 11.95
CA ILE A 76 4.55 -3.63 11.20
C ILE A 76 5.35 -3.08 10.03
N PHE A 77 4.92 -1.95 9.48
CA PHE A 77 5.54 -1.34 8.31
C PHE A 77 7.06 -1.20 8.47
N ASP A 78 7.50 -0.69 9.62
CA ASP A 78 8.92 -0.50 9.92
C ASP A 78 9.71 -1.83 9.99
N LYS A 79 9.04 -2.97 10.29
CA LYS A 79 9.67 -4.30 10.25
C LYS A 79 9.88 -4.79 8.81
N ILE A 80 8.86 -4.61 7.96
CA ILE A 80 8.91 -5.06 6.56
C ILE A 80 9.65 -4.06 5.65
N TYR A 81 9.82 -2.82 6.10
CA TYR A 81 10.63 -1.79 5.43
C TYR A 81 12.12 -1.92 5.78
N SER A 82 12.61 -3.15 5.85
CA SER A 82 14.02 -3.47 6.08
C SER A 82 14.57 -4.27 4.91
N PRO A 83 15.79 -3.98 4.42
CA PRO A 83 16.40 -4.75 3.34
C PRO A 83 16.67 -6.22 3.70
N ASP A 84 16.69 -6.56 4.99
CA ASP A 84 16.91 -7.93 5.48
C ASP A 84 15.72 -8.86 5.18
N VAL A 85 14.53 -8.31 4.97
CA VAL A 85 13.29 -9.06 4.71
C VAL A 85 13.18 -9.51 3.25
N TRP A 86 13.88 -8.82 2.34
CA TRP A 86 13.69 -8.99 0.90
C TRP A 86 14.91 -9.65 0.26
N PRO A 87 14.71 -10.56 -0.72
CA PRO A 87 15.83 -11.21 -1.38
C PRO A 87 16.69 -10.20 -2.13
N SER A 88 17.99 -10.49 -2.25
CA SER A 88 18.95 -9.60 -2.89
C SER A 88 18.51 -9.20 -4.30
N GLY A 89 18.61 -7.90 -4.60
CA GLY A 89 18.15 -7.35 -5.88
C GLY A 89 16.66 -6.96 -5.90
N SER A 90 15.88 -7.26 -4.86
CA SER A 90 14.51 -6.75 -4.72
C SER A 90 14.50 -5.24 -4.53
N LEU A 91 13.45 -4.59 -5.01
CA LEU A 91 13.20 -3.18 -4.73
C LEU A 91 11.96 -3.08 -3.86
N PHE A 92 12.00 -2.24 -2.84
CA PHE A 92 10.86 -1.96 -2.00
C PHE A 92 10.80 -0.48 -1.63
N TRP A 93 9.61 0.10 -1.61
CA TRP A 93 9.39 1.49 -1.22
C TRP A 93 7.98 1.72 -0.67
N PRO A 94 7.79 2.76 0.18
CA PRO A 94 6.47 3.08 0.69
C PRO A 94 5.51 3.44 -0.46
N PHE A 95 4.31 2.88 -0.41
CA PHE A 95 3.24 3.17 -1.35
C PHE A 95 2.17 4.02 -0.66
N TYR A 96 1.99 5.25 -1.16
CA TYR A 96 1.05 6.23 -0.60
C TYR A 96 -0.27 6.33 -1.38
N GLY A 97 -0.52 5.38 -2.30
CA GLY A 97 -1.75 5.32 -3.08
C GLY A 97 -2.78 4.34 -2.52
N ASN A 98 -4.03 4.46 -2.97
CA ASN A 98 -5.01 3.39 -2.80
C ASN A 98 -4.86 2.42 -3.98
N LEU A 99 -4.73 1.12 -3.69
CA LEU A 99 -4.74 0.13 -4.75
C LEU A 99 -6.19 0.06 -5.27
N ARG A 100 -6.47 0.77 -6.36
CA ARG A 100 -7.73 0.55 -7.07
C ARG A 100 -7.68 -0.88 -7.57
N GLU A 101 -8.52 -1.74 -7.00
CA GLU A 101 -8.82 -3.03 -7.58
C GLU A 101 -9.29 -2.74 -9.00
N HIS A 102 -8.38 -2.89 -9.96
CA HIS A 102 -8.72 -2.65 -11.34
C HIS A 102 -9.47 -3.91 -11.77
N GLU A 103 -10.79 -3.89 -11.59
CA GLU A 103 -11.69 -4.67 -12.43
C GLU A 103 -11.25 -4.47 -13.88
N ASP A 104 -11.15 -5.59 -14.57
CA ASP A 104 -10.68 -5.79 -15.93
C ASP A 104 -10.84 -4.56 -16.85
N ALA A 105 -9.77 -3.79 -17.00
CA ALA A 105 -9.58 -3.04 -18.23
C ALA A 105 -9.02 -4.02 -19.27
N SER A 106 -9.87 -4.94 -19.71
CA SER A 106 -9.82 -5.51 -21.05
C SER A 106 -9.97 -4.35 -22.03
N ARG A 107 -8.85 -3.73 -22.36
CA ARG A 107 -8.73 -2.80 -23.48
C ARG A 107 -7.40 -3.09 -24.15
N ASP A 108 -7.41 -4.05 -25.06
CA ASP A 108 -7.01 -3.88 -26.45
C ASP A 108 -6.96 -5.27 -27.11
N GLU A 109 -7.85 -5.53 -28.07
CA GLU A 109 -7.39 -6.00 -29.38
C GLU A 109 -8.40 -5.56 -30.45
N ARG A 110 -8.04 -4.45 -31.09
CA ARG A 110 -8.20 -4.06 -32.51
C ARG A 110 -9.51 -4.37 -33.26
#